data_AF-A0A7Y8M8G8-F1
#
_entry.id   AF-A0A7Y8M8G8-F1
#
_cell.length_a   1.000
_cell.length_b   1.000
_cell.length_c   1.000
_cell.angle_alpha   90.00
_cell.angle_beta   90.00
_cell.angle_gamma   90.00
#
_symmetry.space_group_name_H-M   'P 1'
#
loop_
_entity.id
_entity.type
_entity.pdbx_description
1 polymer ?
#
loop_
_entity_poly.entity_id
_entity_poly.type
_entity_poly.pdbx_seq_one_letter_code
_entity_poly.pdbx_strand_id
1 'polypeptide(L)'
;MATPGLNTLGKLDTANLNGGQKLAVKYFTVAVVLFGAQIFFGLLAGIQYLKPDFLFGILDFNVNRMVHINALVVWLLFGFIGSVYWMLEDEAGIPVVGLGLGKLIFWIFTLAVAVVVVVYLLIQVGPGNESSIWLINEGREYIEAPRWADIGIVVCVLSFFYNVAATFARGRYTGVGGVLVLDLIALFGLYLAGMFYTPNVSVDQYWWWWVIHLWVEATWEV
;
A
#
# COMPACT_ATOMS: atom_id res chain seq x y z
N MET A 1 -5.34 -34.84 30.73
CA MET A 1 -5.67 -33.57 30.05
C MET A 1 -4.34 -32.89 29.75
N ALA A 2 -3.83 -33.00 28.52
CA ALA A 2 -2.52 -32.46 28.17
C ALA A 2 -2.64 -30.94 28.01
N THR A 3 -1.85 -30.19 28.77
CA THR A 3 -1.66 -28.75 28.58
C THR A 3 -1.13 -28.50 27.16
N PRO A 4 -1.73 -27.60 26.37
CA PRO A 4 -1.13 -27.19 25.10
C PRO A 4 0.27 -26.65 25.39
N GLY A 5 1.30 -27.28 24.83
CA GLY A 5 2.68 -26.85 25.03
C GLY A 5 2.84 -25.41 24.55
N LEU A 6 3.61 -24.60 25.28
CA LEU A 6 3.93 -23.20 24.96
C LEU A 6 4.37 -22.99 23.49
N ASN A 7 4.86 -24.05 22.83
CA ASN A 7 5.27 -24.12 21.43
C ASN A 7 4.14 -24.04 20.38
N THR A 8 2.86 -24.00 20.79
CA THR A 8 1.70 -23.83 19.88
C THR A 8 1.13 -22.43 19.87
N LEU A 9 1.46 -21.59 20.87
CA LEU A 9 1.02 -20.19 20.91
C LEU A 9 1.78 -19.39 19.83
N GLY A 10 1.05 -18.79 18.90
CA GLY A 10 1.60 -17.92 17.85
C GLY A 10 1.99 -18.61 16.53
N LYS A 11 1.79 -19.93 16.38
CA LYS A 11 1.92 -20.58 15.07
C LYS A 11 0.65 -20.39 14.25
N LEU A 12 0.77 -19.72 13.11
CA LEU A 12 -0.30 -19.64 12.12
C LEU A 12 -0.56 -21.05 11.56
N ASP A 13 -1.71 -21.62 11.89
CA ASP A 13 -2.19 -22.84 11.24
C ASP A 13 -2.67 -22.52 9.84
N THR A 14 -1.94 -23.03 8.84
CA THR A 14 -2.23 -22.80 7.42
C THR A 14 -2.70 -24.07 6.72
N ALA A 15 -2.94 -25.16 7.46
CA ALA A 15 -3.28 -26.46 6.91
C ALA A 15 -4.56 -26.42 6.08
N ASN A 16 -5.54 -25.63 6.53
CA ASN A 16 -6.86 -25.51 5.88
C ASN A 16 -6.98 -24.30 4.94
N LEU A 17 -5.91 -23.54 4.73
CA LEU A 17 -5.96 -22.33 3.89
C LEU A 17 -5.66 -22.66 2.44
N ASN A 18 -6.43 -22.06 1.54
CA ASN A 18 -6.20 -22.14 0.10
C ASN A 18 -5.02 -21.24 -0.34
N GLY A 19 -4.73 -21.20 -1.63
CA GLY A 19 -3.57 -20.47 -2.17
C GLY A 19 -3.64 -18.97 -1.93
N GLY A 20 -4.79 -18.38 -2.24
CA GLY A 20 -5.12 -16.96 -2.02
C GLY A 20 -5.09 -16.58 -0.55
N GLN A 21 -5.73 -17.35 0.33
CA GLN A 21 -5.75 -17.08 1.78
C GLN A 21 -4.35 -17.11 2.40
N LYS A 22 -3.47 -18.02 1.98
CA LYS A 22 -2.06 -18.02 2.42
C LYS A 22 -1.31 -16.76 1.98
N LEU A 23 -1.63 -16.21 0.82
CA LEU A 23 -1.06 -14.94 0.36
C LEU A 23 -1.68 -13.77 1.14
N ALA A 24 -2.99 -13.77 1.36
CA ALA A 24 -3.71 -12.77 2.13
C ALA A 24 -3.15 -12.60 3.56
N VAL A 25 -2.86 -13.71 4.26
CA VAL A 25 -2.23 -13.67 5.59
C VAL A 25 -0.91 -12.89 5.58
N LYS A 26 -0.10 -13.00 4.51
CA LYS A 26 1.13 -12.24 4.38
C LYS A 26 0.85 -10.74 4.23
N TYR A 27 -0.11 -10.39 3.38
CA TYR A 27 -0.55 -9.00 3.21
C TYR A 27 -1.05 -8.40 4.53
N PHE A 28 -1.91 -9.12 5.27
CA PHE A 28 -2.40 -8.68 6.58
C PHE A 28 -1.27 -8.54 7.61
N THR A 29 -0.29 -9.44 7.60
CA THR A 29 0.87 -9.36 8.50
C THR A 29 1.64 -8.06 8.27
N VAL A 30 1.94 -7.74 7.00
CA VAL A 30 2.63 -6.49 6.66
C VAL A 30 1.77 -5.26 7.01
N ALA A 31 0.45 -5.31 6.73
CA ALA A 31 -0.47 -4.23 7.07
C ALA A 31 -0.44 -3.90 8.57
N VAL A 32 -0.49 -4.91 9.45
CA VAL A 32 -0.46 -4.71 10.91
C VAL A 32 0.88 -4.11 11.36
N VAL A 33 2.00 -4.54 10.77
CA VAL A 33 3.32 -3.96 11.07
C VAL A 33 3.39 -2.50 10.66
N LEU A 34 2.92 -2.16 9.45
CA LEU A 34 2.89 -0.80 8.95
C LEU A 34 1.92 0.09 9.73
N PHE A 35 0.78 -0.43 10.17
CA PHE A 35 -0.15 0.26 11.06
C PHE A 35 0.50 0.58 12.42
N GLY A 36 1.23 -0.38 13.00
CA GLY A 36 2.02 -0.13 14.21
C GLY A 36 3.08 0.96 14.01
N ALA A 37 3.79 0.95 12.88
CA ALA A 37 4.73 2.00 12.53
C ALA A 37 4.03 3.36 12.37
N GLN A 38 2.87 3.40 11.69
CA GLN A 38 2.08 4.62 11.51
C GLN A 38 1.71 5.26 12.86
N ILE A 39 1.19 4.47 13.81
CA ILE A 39 0.89 4.97 15.16
C ILE A 39 2.16 5.51 15.83
N PHE A 40 3.27 4.77 15.75
CA PHE A 40 4.53 5.17 16.37
C PHE A 40 5.03 6.53 15.86
N PHE A 41 5.12 6.73 14.55
CA PHE A 41 5.52 8.01 13.96
C PHE A 41 4.50 9.13 14.25
N GLY A 42 3.20 8.80 14.32
CA GLY A 42 2.16 9.75 14.73
C GLY A 42 2.34 10.25 16.17
N LEU A 43 2.67 9.35 17.10
CA LEU A 43 2.98 9.72 18.49
C LEU A 43 4.26 10.56 18.58
N LEU A 44 5.30 10.23 17.81
CA LEU A 44 6.50 11.06 17.73
C LEU A 44 6.19 12.48 17.24
N ALA A 45 5.35 12.61 16.21
CA ALA A 45 4.95 13.91 15.66
C ALA A 45 4.14 14.71 16.68
N GLY A 46 3.25 14.03 17.42
CA GLY A 46 2.52 14.62 18.55
C GLY A 46 3.45 15.16 19.64
N ILE A 47 4.53 14.45 19.98
CA ILE A 47 5.54 14.94 20.94
C ILE A 47 6.27 16.16 20.37
N GLN A 48 6.62 16.16 19.09
CA GLN A 48 7.28 17.30 18.44
C GLN A 48 6.44 18.57 18.44
N TYR A 49 5.10 18.48 18.46
CA TYR A 49 4.22 19.64 18.68
C TYR A 49 4.34 20.23 20.09
N LEU A 50 4.53 19.38 21.10
CA LEU A 50 4.70 19.81 22.50
C LEU A 50 6.12 20.30 22.78
N LYS A 51 7.11 19.68 22.13
CA LYS A 51 8.54 19.97 22.27
C LYS A 51 9.22 19.94 20.89
N PRO A 52 9.29 21.08 20.18
CA PRO A 52 9.84 21.17 18.82
C PRO A 52 11.28 20.68 18.67
N ASP A 53 12.13 20.86 19.69
CA ASP A 53 13.53 20.43 19.65
C ASP A 53 13.73 18.91 19.79
N PHE A 54 12.67 18.15 20.07
CA PHE A 54 12.76 16.70 20.25
C PHE A 54 13.11 16.00 18.92
N LEU A 55 14.25 15.29 18.90
CA LEU A 55 14.82 14.57 17.76
C LEU A 55 15.27 15.44 16.58
N PHE A 56 15.36 16.78 16.74
CA PHE A 56 15.87 17.66 15.70
C PHE A 56 17.28 17.23 15.22
N GLY A 57 17.47 17.13 13.90
CA GLY A 57 18.72 16.68 13.28
C GLY A 57 18.94 15.15 13.28
N ILE A 58 18.06 14.37 13.92
CA ILE A 58 18.04 12.91 13.86
C ILE A 58 16.78 12.42 13.12
N LEU A 59 15.62 13.01 13.45
CA LEU A 59 14.35 12.76 12.79
C LEU A 59 13.54 14.06 12.78
N ASP A 60 13.63 14.78 11.67
CA ASP A 60 12.96 16.06 11.50
C ASP A 60 11.44 15.88 11.36
N PHE A 61 10.70 16.90 11.80
CA PHE A 61 9.23 16.85 11.85
C PHE A 61 8.58 16.59 10.50
N ASN A 62 9.10 17.20 9.42
CA ASN A 62 8.60 17.01 8.05
C ASN A 62 8.72 15.55 7.61
N VAL A 63 9.83 14.88 7.91
CA VAL A 63 10.06 13.47 7.58
C VAL A 63 9.17 12.57 8.42
N ASN A 64 9.08 12.85 9.71
CA ASN A 64 8.21 12.11 10.62
C ASN A 64 6.74 12.17 10.19
N ARG A 65 6.24 13.38 9.86
CA ARG A 65 4.90 13.58 9.30
C ARG A 65 4.71 12.84 7.98
N MET A 66 5.68 12.92 7.06
CA MET A 66 5.64 12.24 5.77
C MET A 66 5.53 10.72 5.95
N VAL A 67 6.36 10.11 6.80
CA VAL A 67 6.31 8.67 7.08
C VAL A 67 4.97 8.28 7.71
N HIS A 68 4.45 9.08 8.65
CA HIS A 68 3.16 8.81 9.28
C HIS A 68 2.00 8.80 8.26
N ILE A 69 1.92 9.82 7.41
CA ILE A 69 0.82 9.97 6.44
C ILE A 69 0.93 8.93 5.31
N ASN A 70 2.14 8.69 4.76
CA ASN A 70 2.33 7.67 3.74
C ASN A 70 2.04 6.27 4.27
N ALA A 71 2.45 5.97 5.52
CA ALA A 71 2.16 4.69 6.13
C ALA A 71 0.66 4.43 6.21
N LEU A 72 -0.17 5.46 6.49
CA LEU A 72 -1.63 5.35 6.54
C LEU A 72 -2.20 4.78 5.23
N VAL A 73 -1.77 5.33 4.09
CA VAL A 73 -2.26 4.89 2.77
C VAL A 73 -1.76 3.47 2.46
N VAL A 74 -0.48 3.21 2.70
CA VAL A 74 0.15 1.94 2.30
C VAL A 74 -0.41 0.77 3.12
N TRP A 75 -0.56 0.89 4.44
CA TRP A 75 -1.07 -0.23 5.24
C TRP A 75 -2.51 -0.59 4.86
N LEU A 76 -3.34 0.41 4.54
CA LEU A 76 -4.71 0.19 4.04
C LEU A 76 -4.71 -0.58 2.73
N LEU A 77 -3.85 -0.20 1.77
CA LEU A 77 -3.70 -0.94 0.51
C LEU A 77 -3.30 -2.40 0.73
N PHE A 78 -2.35 -2.67 1.64
CA PHE A 78 -2.03 -4.05 2.01
C PHE A 78 -3.24 -4.78 2.61
N GLY A 79 -4.02 -4.10 3.44
CA GLY A 79 -5.27 -4.62 4.01
C GLY A 79 -6.30 -4.99 2.96
N PHE A 80 -6.60 -4.09 2.02
CA PHE A 80 -7.59 -4.32 0.95
C PHE A 80 -7.15 -5.40 -0.05
N ILE A 81 -5.88 -5.40 -0.46
CA ILE A 81 -5.36 -6.46 -1.33
C ILE A 81 -5.43 -7.81 -0.59
N GLY A 82 -5.12 -7.82 0.70
CA GLY A 82 -5.26 -9.00 1.56
C GLY A 82 -6.71 -9.51 1.63
N SER A 83 -7.69 -8.63 1.84
CA SER A 83 -9.10 -9.02 1.93
C SER A 83 -9.62 -9.60 0.61
N VAL A 84 -9.22 -9.05 -0.53
CA VAL A 84 -9.57 -9.59 -1.85
C VAL A 84 -8.96 -10.98 -2.04
N TYR A 85 -7.66 -11.16 -1.82
CA TYR A 85 -7.04 -12.49 -1.95
C TYR A 85 -7.64 -13.53 -0.99
N TRP A 86 -8.15 -13.10 0.16
CA TRP A 86 -8.81 -13.98 1.11
C TRP A 86 -10.11 -14.56 0.56
N MET A 87 -10.94 -13.74 -0.09
CA MET A 87 -12.25 -14.15 -0.61
C MET A 87 -12.23 -14.62 -2.07
N LEU A 88 -11.17 -14.32 -2.83
CA LEU A 88 -11.13 -14.49 -4.29
C LEU A 88 -11.41 -15.93 -4.75
N GLU A 89 -10.75 -16.93 -4.15
CA GLU A 89 -10.95 -18.33 -4.54
C GLU A 89 -12.34 -18.85 -4.13
N ASP A 90 -12.83 -18.42 -2.96
CA ASP A 90 -14.13 -18.83 -2.43
C ASP A 90 -15.28 -18.28 -3.31
N GLU A 91 -15.15 -17.03 -3.76
CA GLU A 91 -16.13 -16.40 -4.65
C GLU A 91 -16.06 -16.95 -6.09
N ALA A 92 -14.85 -17.06 -6.66
CA ALA A 92 -14.67 -17.53 -8.02
C ALA A 92 -14.83 -19.06 -8.17
N GLY A 93 -14.75 -19.82 -7.07
CA GLY A 93 -14.86 -21.28 -7.05
C GLY A 93 -13.67 -22.00 -7.72
N ILE A 94 -12.58 -21.29 -8.00
CA ILE A 94 -11.36 -21.82 -8.59
C ILE A 94 -10.12 -21.23 -7.89
N PRO A 95 -8.96 -21.90 -7.93
CA PRO A 95 -7.71 -21.32 -7.44
C PRO A 95 -7.31 -20.04 -8.18
N VAL A 96 -6.60 -19.12 -7.50
CA VAL A 96 -6.17 -17.85 -8.09
C VAL A 96 -5.36 -18.06 -9.36
N VAL A 97 -5.79 -17.45 -10.45
CA VAL A 97 -5.09 -17.45 -11.73
C VAL A 97 -3.84 -16.57 -11.63
N GLY A 98 -2.67 -17.18 -11.83
CA GLY A 98 -1.40 -16.48 -11.74
C GLY A 98 -0.95 -16.21 -10.31
N LEU A 99 -1.30 -17.07 -9.33
CA LEU A 99 -0.88 -16.93 -7.93
C LEU A 99 0.64 -16.76 -7.74
N GLY A 100 1.45 -17.35 -8.63
CA GLY A 100 2.90 -17.14 -8.64
C GLY A 100 3.31 -15.67 -8.85
N LEU A 101 2.61 -14.97 -9.75
CA LEU A 101 2.77 -13.53 -9.96
C LEU A 101 2.37 -12.74 -8.73
N GLY A 102 1.21 -13.06 -8.12
CA GLY A 102 0.77 -12.39 -6.88
C GLY A 102 1.78 -12.53 -5.74
N LYS A 103 2.40 -13.71 -5.58
CA LYS A 103 3.48 -13.92 -4.60
C LYS A 103 4.74 -13.12 -4.92
N LEU A 104 5.11 -13.00 -6.20
CA LEU A 104 6.27 -12.20 -6.62
C LEU A 104 6.02 -10.71 -6.35
N ILE A 105 4.85 -10.21 -6.76
CA ILE A 105 4.44 -8.82 -6.59
C ILE A 105 4.34 -8.45 -5.11
N PHE A 106 3.85 -9.34 -4.24
CA PHE A 106 3.89 -9.13 -2.79
C PHE A 106 5.30 -8.77 -2.30
N TRP A 107 6.32 -9.53 -2.72
CA TRP A 107 7.70 -9.27 -2.29
C TRP A 107 8.27 -8.00 -2.90
N ILE A 108 8.02 -7.76 -4.19
CA ILE A 108 8.45 -6.53 -4.87
C ILE A 108 7.85 -5.30 -4.19
N PHE A 109 6.55 -5.32 -3.92
CA PHE A 109 5.84 -4.21 -3.30
C PHE A 109 6.32 -3.97 -1.86
N THR A 110 6.43 -5.04 -1.07
CA THR A 110 6.93 -4.95 0.32
C THR A 110 8.35 -4.39 0.37
N LEU A 111 9.23 -4.86 -0.53
CA LEU A 111 10.61 -4.36 -0.62
C LEU A 111 10.65 -2.90 -1.07
N ALA A 112 9.86 -2.51 -2.07
CA ALA A 112 9.78 -1.13 -2.52
C ALA A 112 9.37 -0.19 -1.39
N VAL A 113 8.32 -0.53 -0.63
CA VAL A 113 7.88 0.24 0.55
C VAL A 113 8.99 0.33 1.59
N ALA A 114 9.66 -0.79 1.91
CA ALA A 114 10.76 -0.78 2.86
C ALA A 114 11.92 0.14 2.41
N VAL A 115 12.29 0.09 1.12
CA VAL A 115 13.33 0.94 0.54
C VAL A 115 12.92 2.41 0.63
N VAL A 116 11.70 2.78 0.26
CA VAL A 116 11.20 4.16 0.33
C VAL A 116 11.27 4.68 1.77
N VAL A 117 10.79 3.92 2.75
CA VAL A 117 10.85 4.30 4.17
C VAL A 117 12.30 4.48 4.64
N VAL A 118 13.20 3.57 4.26
CA VAL A 118 14.63 3.70 4.60
C VAL A 118 15.24 4.95 3.98
N VAL A 119 14.91 5.26 2.71
CA VAL A 119 15.38 6.46 2.03
C VAL A 119 14.90 7.71 2.76
N TYR A 120 13.62 7.78 3.17
CA TYR A 120 13.10 8.91 3.95
C TYR A 120 13.84 9.13 5.26
N LEU A 121 14.13 8.05 6.01
CA LEU A 121 14.80 8.15 7.30
C LEU A 121 16.28 8.52 7.18
N LEU A 122 16.94 8.10 6.11
CA LEU A 122 18.37 8.37 5.88
C LEU A 122 18.63 9.72 5.20
N ILE A 123 17.74 10.15 4.29
CA ILE A 123 17.91 11.35 3.48
C ILE A 123 16.79 12.34 3.81
N GLN A 124 17.02 13.11 4.87
CA GLN A 124 16.03 14.06 5.41
C GLN A 124 16.17 15.47 4.83
N VAL A 125 17.36 15.80 4.32
CA VAL A 125 17.69 17.10 3.73
C VAL A 125 18.40 16.88 2.40
N GLY A 126 18.04 17.64 1.38
CA GLY A 126 18.63 17.53 0.06
C GLY A 126 18.20 18.66 -0.88
N PRO A 127 18.83 18.75 -2.05
CA PRO A 127 18.46 19.74 -3.06
C PRO A 127 17.08 19.40 -3.66
N GLY A 128 16.21 20.39 -3.85
CA GLY A 128 14.93 20.22 -4.55
C GLY A 128 15.10 20.22 -6.08
N ASN A 129 15.78 19.22 -6.63
CA ASN A 129 15.99 19.06 -8.06
C ASN A 129 15.27 17.82 -8.62
N GLU A 130 15.29 17.65 -9.94
CA GLU A 130 14.69 16.48 -10.61
C GLU A 130 15.15 15.14 -10.01
N SER A 131 16.44 14.99 -9.70
CA SER A 131 16.94 13.73 -9.11
C SER A 131 16.30 13.39 -7.77
N SER A 132 15.93 14.40 -6.98
CA SER A 132 15.27 14.21 -5.68
C SER A 132 13.84 13.75 -5.84
N ILE A 133 13.12 14.24 -6.86
CA ILE A 133 11.77 13.76 -7.22
C ILE A 133 11.84 12.27 -7.60
N TRP A 134 12.87 11.89 -8.36
CA TRP A 134 13.02 10.51 -8.80
C TRP A 134 13.50 9.57 -7.70
N LEU A 135 14.33 9.99 -6.74
CA LEU A 135 15.01 9.07 -5.83
C LEU A 135 14.64 9.21 -4.35
N ILE A 136 14.14 10.39 -3.94
CA ILE A 136 13.89 10.71 -2.53
C ILE A 136 12.39 10.88 -2.32
N ASN A 137 11.82 12.05 -2.66
CA ASN A 137 10.39 12.33 -2.54
C ASN A 137 9.93 13.38 -3.56
N GLU A 138 8.65 13.34 -3.94
CA GLU A 138 8.05 14.34 -4.86
C GLU A 138 7.72 15.68 -4.19
N GLY A 139 7.65 15.71 -2.86
CA GLY A 139 7.21 16.90 -2.11
C GLY A 139 5.72 17.22 -2.24
N ARG A 140 4.91 16.31 -2.79
CA ARG A 140 3.45 16.43 -2.91
C ARG A 140 2.80 15.66 -1.78
N GLU A 141 2.05 16.34 -0.92
CA GLU A 141 1.49 15.69 0.27
C GLU A 141 0.64 14.45 -0.10
N TYR A 142 0.71 13.35 0.65
CA TYR A 142 0.08 12.04 0.35
C TYR A 142 0.57 11.30 -0.92
N ILE A 143 1.35 11.94 -1.79
CA ILE A 143 2.00 11.33 -2.97
C ILE A 143 3.50 11.66 -2.90
N GLU A 144 4.11 11.47 -1.73
CA GLU A 144 5.52 11.79 -1.52
C GLU A 144 6.46 10.69 -2.01
N ALA A 145 5.94 9.52 -2.40
CA ALA A 145 6.75 8.42 -2.92
C ALA A 145 7.55 8.89 -4.15
N PRO A 146 8.82 8.47 -4.30
CA PRO A 146 9.61 8.84 -5.46
C PRO A 146 9.03 8.22 -6.75
N ARG A 147 9.26 8.85 -7.90
CA ARG A 147 8.67 8.43 -9.19
C ARG A 147 8.82 6.96 -9.55
N TRP A 148 9.96 6.34 -9.22
CA TRP A 148 10.15 4.92 -9.50
C TRP A 148 9.21 4.04 -8.67
N ALA A 149 8.88 4.47 -7.44
CA ALA A 149 7.99 3.76 -6.55
C ALA A 149 6.54 3.90 -7.02
N ASP A 150 6.12 5.07 -7.50
CA ASP A 150 4.80 5.27 -8.12
C ASP A 150 4.58 4.34 -9.31
N ILE A 151 5.57 4.26 -10.22
CA ILE A 151 5.53 3.32 -11.34
C ILE A 151 5.47 1.87 -10.83
N GLY A 152 6.22 1.56 -9.77
CA GLY A 152 6.16 0.28 -9.08
C GLY A 152 4.77 -0.05 -8.55
N ILE A 153 4.08 0.91 -7.93
CA ILE A 153 2.71 0.77 -7.43
C ILE A 153 1.76 0.45 -8.59
N VAL A 154 1.83 1.18 -9.70
CA VAL A 154 1.01 0.91 -10.89
C VAL A 154 1.21 -0.52 -11.38
N VAL A 155 2.46 -0.98 -11.51
CA VAL A 155 2.76 -2.36 -11.95
C VAL A 155 2.20 -3.39 -10.96
N CYS A 156 2.28 -3.12 -9.66
CA CYS A 156 1.73 -3.99 -8.62
C CYS A 156 0.20 -4.08 -8.72
N VAL A 157 -0.48 -2.94 -8.84
CA VAL A 157 -1.94 -2.87 -8.96
C VAL A 157 -2.43 -3.53 -10.25
N LEU A 158 -1.76 -3.32 -11.39
CA LEU A 158 -2.11 -3.98 -12.65
C LEU A 158 -1.93 -5.50 -12.58
N SER A 159 -0.88 -5.97 -11.90
CA SER A 159 -0.66 -7.41 -11.69
C SER A 159 -1.71 -8.02 -10.78
N PHE A 160 -2.12 -7.28 -9.74
CA PHE A 160 -3.21 -7.65 -8.85
C PHE A 160 -4.56 -7.67 -9.57
N PHE A 161 -4.86 -6.64 -10.36
CA PHE A 161 -6.03 -6.58 -11.25
C PHE A 161 -6.08 -7.79 -12.17
N TYR A 162 -4.96 -8.15 -12.80
CA TYR A 162 -4.87 -9.36 -13.62
C TYR A 162 -5.22 -10.62 -12.83
N ASN A 163 -4.69 -10.81 -11.61
CA ASN A 163 -5.05 -11.96 -10.78
C ASN A 163 -6.55 -12.02 -10.50
N VAL A 164 -7.17 -10.90 -10.14
CA VAL A 164 -8.61 -10.84 -9.83
C VAL A 164 -9.45 -11.08 -11.08
N ALA A 165 -9.25 -10.28 -12.13
CA ALA A 165 -10.03 -10.35 -13.36
C ALA A 165 -9.88 -11.70 -14.07
N ALA A 166 -8.66 -12.25 -14.15
CA ALA A 166 -8.45 -13.56 -14.78
C ALA A 166 -9.06 -14.71 -13.96
N THR A 167 -9.07 -14.61 -12.63
CA THR A 167 -9.71 -15.62 -11.76
C THR A 167 -11.22 -15.60 -11.96
N PHE A 168 -11.87 -14.44 -11.92
CA PHE A 168 -13.31 -14.36 -12.17
C PHE A 168 -13.69 -14.73 -13.62
N ALA A 169 -12.86 -14.37 -14.61
CA ALA A 169 -13.11 -14.72 -16.00
C ALA A 169 -13.00 -16.23 -16.31
N ARG A 170 -12.16 -16.97 -15.57
CA ARG A 170 -12.04 -18.44 -15.71
C ARG A 170 -12.97 -19.20 -14.76
N GLY A 171 -13.32 -18.59 -13.63
CA GLY A 171 -14.17 -19.16 -12.62
C GLY A 171 -15.62 -18.69 -12.75
N ARG A 172 -16.27 -18.60 -11.60
CA ARG A 172 -17.63 -18.10 -11.47
C ARG A 172 -17.63 -16.57 -11.38
N TYR A 173 -18.24 -15.91 -12.36
CA TYR A 173 -18.43 -14.47 -12.33
C TYR A 173 -19.68 -14.11 -11.50
N THR A 174 -19.49 -13.49 -10.34
CA THR A 174 -20.58 -13.06 -9.44
C THR A 174 -20.85 -11.55 -9.59
N GLY A 175 -21.99 -11.06 -9.09
CA GLY A 175 -22.26 -9.62 -9.05
C GLY A 175 -21.20 -8.86 -8.26
N VAL A 176 -20.78 -9.40 -7.11
CA VAL A 176 -19.69 -8.88 -6.28
C VAL A 176 -18.36 -8.89 -7.04
N GLY A 177 -18.03 -10.02 -7.71
CA GLY A 177 -16.82 -10.10 -8.53
C GLY A 177 -16.82 -9.10 -9.69
N GLY A 178 -17.99 -8.83 -10.28
CA GLY A 178 -18.15 -7.81 -11.31
C GLY A 178 -17.89 -6.40 -10.82
N VAL A 179 -18.47 -6.03 -9.66
CA VAL A 179 -18.21 -4.74 -9.00
C VAL A 179 -16.72 -4.61 -8.68
N LEU A 180 -16.12 -5.63 -8.06
CA LEU A 180 -14.70 -5.63 -7.70
C LEU A 180 -13.79 -5.46 -8.92
N VAL A 181 -14.05 -6.15 -10.03
CA VAL A 181 -13.24 -5.99 -11.25
C VAL A 181 -13.35 -4.58 -11.83
N LEU A 182 -14.56 -4.00 -11.85
CA LEU A 182 -14.77 -2.64 -12.34
C LEU A 182 -14.14 -1.58 -11.43
N ASP A 183 -14.25 -1.77 -10.12
CA ASP A 183 -13.66 -0.90 -9.12
C ASP A 183 -12.12 -0.85 -9.23
N LEU A 184 -11.48 -2.00 -9.43
CA LEU A 184 -10.04 -2.05 -9.65
C LEU A 184 -9.58 -1.30 -10.91
N ILE A 185 -10.45 -1.08 -11.91
CA ILE A 185 -10.17 -0.22 -13.06
C ILE A 185 -10.11 1.24 -12.65
N ALA A 186 -11.05 1.68 -11.82
CA ALA A 186 -11.03 3.02 -11.23
C ALA A 186 -9.78 3.21 -10.34
N LEU A 187 -9.39 2.18 -9.56
CA LEU A 187 -8.20 2.18 -8.71
C LEU A 187 -6.91 2.53 -9.46
N PHE A 188 -6.57 1.83 -10.55
CA PHE A 188 -5.34 2.21 -11.27
C PHE A 188 -5.54 3.44 -12.16
N GLY A 189 -6.75 3.63 -12.71
CA GLY A 189 -7.05 4.74 -13.63
C GLY A 189 -6.95 6.11 -12.97
N LEU A 190 -7.55 6.27 -11.78
CA LEU A 190 -7.50 7.53 -11.03
C LEU A 190 -6.09 7.81 -10.48
N TYR A 191 -5.37 6.77 -10.05
CA TYR A 191 -3.97 6.93 -9.62
C TYR A 191 -3.06 7.40 -10.77
N LEU A 192 -3.22 6.84 -11.97
CA LEU A 192 -2.48 7.28 -13.18
C LEU A 192 -2.74 8.76 -13.52
N ALA A 193 -3.95 9.27 -13.28
CA ALA A 193 -4.27 10.67 -13.52
C ALA A 193 -3.44 11.62 -12.64
N GLY A 194 -3.16 11.24 -11.38
CA GLY A 194 -2.33 12.03 -10.46
C GLY A 194 -0.82 11.93 -10.69
N MET A 195 -0.37 11.02 -11.56
CA MET A 195 1.04 10.90 -11.93
C MET A 195 1.51 12.03 -12.86
N PHE A 196 0.62 12.88 -13.36
CA PHE A 196 0.99 14.03 -14.18
C PHE A 196 1.70 15.09 -13.33
N TYR A 197 2.94 15.43 -13.69
CA TYR A 197 3.72 16.47 -13.03
C TYR A 197 3.68 17.77 -13.83
N THR A 198 3.50 18.88 -13.14
CA THR A 198 3.52 20.22 -13.72
C THR A 198 4.03 21.25 -12.72
N PRO A 199 4.86 22.23 -13.15
CA PRO A 199 5.32 23.30 -12.27
C PRO A 199 4.23 24.33 -11.94
N ASN A 200 3.06 24.27 -12.59
CA ASN A 200 1.94 25.14 -12.26
C ASN A 200 1.15 24.55 -11.07
N VAL A 201 1.25 25.21 -9.91
CA VAL A 201 0.63 24.74 -8.65
C VAL A 201 -0.87 24.49 -8.78
N SER A 202 -1.60 25.31 -9.53
CA SER A 202 -3.05 25.15 -9.69
C SER A 202 -3.40 23.90 -10.49
N VAL A 203 -2.60 23.59 -11.51
CA VAL A 203 -2.79 22.39 -12.33
C VAL A 203 -2.32 21.14 -11.58
N ASP A 204 -1.24 21.23 -10.80
CA ASP A 204 -0.78 20.14 -9.94
C ASP A 204 -1.82 19.81 -8.87
N GLN A 205 -2.32 20.81 -8.15
CA GLN A 205 -3.38 20.64 -7.15
C GLN A 205 -4.67 20.06 -7.74
N TYR A 206 -5.03 20.45 -8.98
CA TYR A 206 -6.15 19.85 -9.67
C TYR A 206 -5.99 18.33 -9.80
N TRP A 207 -4.88 17.84 -10.37
CA TRP A 207 -4.64 16.40 -10.53
C TRP A 207 -4.36 15.67 -9.22
N TRP A 208 -3.80 16.36 -8.24
CA TRP A 208 -3.58 15.84 -6.90
C TRP A 208 -4.89 15.44 -6.21
N TRP A 209 -5.94 16.27 -6.32
CA TRP A 209 -7.26 15.97 -5.76
C TRP A 209 -7.94 14.76 -6.42
N TRP A 210 -7.58 14.40 -7.66
CA TRP A 210 -8.06 13.16 -8.28
C TRP A 210 -7.56 11.91 -7.55
N VAL A 211 -6.39 11.98 -6.90
CA VAL A 211 -5.86 10.85 -6.12
C VAL A 211 -6.27 10.96 -4.66
N ILE A 212 -6.23 12.15 -4.06
CA ILE A 212 -6.46 12.23 -2.61
C ILE A 212 -7.93 12.16 -2.24
N HIS A 213 -8.81 12.71 -3.08
CA HIS A 213 -10.25 12.67 -2.85
C HIS A 213 -10.89 11.58 -3.70
N LEU A 214 -10.83 11.72 -5.04
CA LEU A 214 -11.57 10.81 -5.92
C LEU A 214 -11.07 9.37 -5.86
N TRP A 215 -9.76 9.11 -5.85
CA TRP A 215 -9.27 7.72 -5.79
C TRP A 215 -9.60 7.06 -4.46
N VAL A 216 -9.41 7.75 -3.32
CA VAL A 216 -9.81 7.22 -2.01
C VAL A 216 -11.32 6.96 -1.97
N GLU A 217 -12.14 7.96 -2.28
CA GLU A 217 -13.60 7.85 -2.15
C GLU A 217 -14.21 6.90 -3.20
N ALA A 218 -13.75 6.94 -4.45
CA ALA A 218 -14.32 6.13 -5.52
C ALA A 218 -13.83 4.69 -5.55
N THR A 219 -12.86 4.30 -4.72
CA THR A 219 -12.28 2.94 -4.74
C THR A 219 -12.19 2.28 -3.37
N TRP A 220 -12.24 3.05 -2.28
CA TRP A 220 -12.24 2.48 -0.92
C TRP A 220 -13.64 2.46 -0.30
N GLU A 221 -14.57 3.28 -0.80
CA GLU A 221 -15.95 3.37 -0.29
C GLU A 221 -17.00 2.71 -1.20
N VAL A 222 -16.57 2.04 -2.28
CA VAL A 222 -17.42 1.41 -3.31
C VAL A 222 -17.34 -0.11 -3.22
#